data_AF-A0A562KKE5-F1
#
_entry.id   AF-A0A562KKE5-F1
#
_cell.length_a   1.000
_cell.length_b   1.000
_cell.length_c   1.000
_cell.angle_alpha   90.00
_cell.angle_beta   90.00
_cell.angle_gamma   90.00
#
_symmetry.space_group_name_H-M   'P 1'
#
loop_
_entity.id
_entity.type
_entity.pdbx_description
1 polymer ?
#
loop_
_entity_poly.entity_id
_entity_poly.type
_entity_poly.pdbx_seq_one_letter_code
_entity_poly.pdbx_strand_id
1 'polypeptide(L)'
;MSAPILTADRAVFREALPHGGRLIGMDVGSKTIGLALCDAGWSIASPAHTVTRGKFSKDKIALAAFMDQQQVKGVVIGLPLNLDGSESPRCQASRAFARNIADLGRPILLWDERWSTQAVTRTLLEADASRARRDELVDKLAASYILQGAIDGLMVGF
;
A
#
# COMPACT_ATOMS: atom_id res chain seq x y z
N MET A 1 -24.43 1.67 -9.35
CA MET A 1 -22.99 1.43 -9.21
C MET A 1 -22.80 0.65 -7.92
N SER A 2 -22.17 -0.53 -7.95
CA SER A 2 -21.90 -1.29 -6.71
C SER A 2 -20.98 -0.48 -5.81
N ALA A 3 -21.18 -0.58 -4.49
CA ALA A 3 -20.32 0.09 -3.52
C ALA A 3 -18.85 -0.35 -3.74
N PRO A 4 -17.89 0.57 -3.65
CA PRO A 4 -16.48 0.23 -3.78
C PRO A 4 -16.08 -0.75 -2.67
N ILE A 5 -15.46 -1.87 -3.07
CA ILE A 5 -15.00 -2.91 -2.15
C ILE A 5 -13.90 -2.32 -1.26
N LEU A 6 -14.08 -2.41 0.06
CA LEU A 6 -13.06 -2.12 1.07
C LEU A 6 -12.98 -3.33 1.99
N THR A 7 -11.89 -4.10 1.90
CA THR A 7 -11.78 -5.39 2.58
C THR A 7 -10.35 -5.64 3.09
N ALA A 8 -10.20 -6.48 4.11
CA ALA A 8 -8.92 -7.08 4.50
C ALA A 8 -8.76 -8.52 3.96
N ASP A 9 -9.81 -9.06 3.32
CA ASP A 9 -9.81 -10.39 2.72
C ASP A 9 -9.23 -10.34 1.30
N ARG A 10 -8.11 -11.04 1.11
CA ARG A 10 -7.41 -11.13 -0.17
C ARG A 10 -8.24 -11.81 -1.27
N ALA A 11 -9.07 -12.80 -0.92
CA ALA A 11 -9.86 -13.54 -1.90
C ALA A 11 -10.94 -12.62 -2.49
N VAL A 12 -11.65 -11.89 -1.63
CA VAL A 12 -12.65 -10.89 -2.03
C VAL A 12 -12.02 -9.81 -2.92
N PHE A 13 -10.81 -9.34 -2.58
CA PHE A 13 -10.11 -8.36 -3.41
C PHE A 13 -9.66 -8.94 -4.76
N ARG A 14 -9.14 -10.17 -4.79
CA ARG A 14 -8.72 -10.87 -6.02
C ARG A 14 -9.89 -11.05 -6.99
N GLU A 15 -11.04 -11.49 -6.48
CA GLU A 15 -12.26 -11.69 -7.27
C GLU A 15 -12.77 -10.41 -7.91
N ALA A 16 -12.56 -9.25 -7.26
CA ALA A 16 -12.90 -7.95 -7.81
C ALA A 16 -12.03 -7.55 -9.03
N LEU A 17 -10.87 -8.18 -9.20
CA LEU A 17 -9.88 -7.90 -10.24
C LEU A 17 -9.44 -9.20 -10.94
N PRO A 18 -10.34 -9.93 -11.62
CA PRO A 18 -10.05 -11.26 -12.14
C PRO A 18 -8.94 -11.24 -13.21
N HIS A 19 -8.83 -10.15 -13.96
CA HIS A 19 -7.82 -9.97 -15.01
C HIS A 19 -6.54 -9.27 -14.54
N GLY A 20 -6.40 -9.07 -13.22
CA GLY A 20 -5.29 -8.29 -12.66
C GLY A 20 -5.39 -6.81 -13.01
N GLY A 21 -4.24 -6.20 -13.30
CA GLY A 21 -4.11 -4.78 -13.61
C GLY A 21 -3.32 -4.02 -12.56
N ARG A 22 -2.78 -2.86 -12.95
CA ARG A 22 -1.89 -2.07 -12.10
C ARG A 22 -2.56 -1.71 -10.78
N LEU A 23 -1.91 -2.04 -9.67
CA LEU A 23 -2.30 -1.60 -8.34
C LEU A 23 -1.41 -0.44 -7.87
N ILE A 24 -1.93 0.32 -6.91
CA ILE A 24 -1.16 1.31 -6.15
C ILE A 24 -1.06 0.86 -4.69
N GLY A 25 0.15 0.85 -4.14
CA GLY A 25 0.43 0.63 -2.73
C GLY A 25 0.60 1.95 -1.99
N MET A 26 0.10 2.03 -0.76
CA MET A 26 0.17 3.24 0.06
C MET A 26 0.68 2.94 1.47
N ASP A 27 1.76 3.62 1.87
CA ASP A 27 2.15 3.77 3.28
C ASP A 27 1.61 5.10 3.80
N VAL A 28 0.65 5.04 4.73
CA VAL A 28 -0.04 6.22 5.26
C VAL A 28 0.67 6.70 6.53
N GLY A 29 1.60 7.63 6.33
CA GLY A 29 2.27 8.36 7.39
C GLY A 29 1.45 9.54 7.92
N SER A 30 1.89 10.14 9.04
CA SER A 30 1.26 11.33 9.60
C SER A 30 1.50 12.59 8.75
N LYS A 31 2.65 12.68 8.08
CA LYS A 31 3.08 13.83 7.27
C LYS A 31 3.12 13.56 5.77
N THR A 32 3.25 12.30 5.38
CA THR A 32 3.46 11.89 3.99
C THR A 32 2.65 10.64 3.68
N ILE A 33 2.42 10.40 2.39
CA ILE A 33 1.88 9.14 1.88
C ILE A 33 2.88 8.64 0.84
N GLY A 34 3.59 7.56 1.16
CA GLY A 34 4.44 6.88 0.19
C GLY A 34 3.58 6.10 -0.79
N LEU A 35 3.84 6.22 -2.09
CA LEU A 35 3.11 5.54 -3.16
C LEU A 35 4.06 4.61 -3.93
N ALA A 36 3.57 3.41 -4.22
CA ALA A 36 4.21 2.44 -5.11
C ALA A 36 3.23 1.94 -6.17
N LEU A 37 3.74 1.47 -7.30
CA LEU A 37 2.95 0.84 -8.36
C LEU A 37 3.49 -0.57 -8.62
N CYS A 38 2.62 -1.46 -9.13
CA CYS A 38 3.06 -2.74 -9.66
C CYS A 38 2.83 -2.85 -11.17
N ASP A 39 3.41 -3.88 -11.78
CA ASP A 39 3.01 -4.31 -13.11
C ASP A 39 1.60 -4.93 -13.11
N ALA A 40 0.98 -5.04 -14.29
CA ALA A 40 -0.39 -5.53 -14.41
C ALA A 40 -0.55 -7.02 -14.04
N GLY A 41 0.53 -7.80 -14.08
CA GLY A 41 0.58 -9.21 -13.71
C GLY A 41 0.96 -9.46 -12.26
N TRP A 42 1.07 -8.41 -11.44
CA TRP A 42 1.28 -8.53 -9.99
C TRP A 42 2.56 -9.30 -9.62
N SER A 43 3.63 -9.05 -10.37
CA SER A 43 4.92 -9.71 -10.19
C SER A 43 5.92 -8.84 -9.43
N ILE A 44 5.94 -7.53 -9.70
CA ILE A 44 6.90 -6.60 -9.12
C ILE A 44 6.25 -5.27 -8.73
N ALA A 45 6.56 -4.81 -7.53
CA ALA A 45 6.23 -3.47 -7.04
C ALA A 45 7.46 -2.56 -7.06
N SER A 46 7.25 -1.28 -7.34
CA SER A 46 8.32 -0.26 -7.34
C SER A 46 7.84 1.06 -6.76
N PRO A 47 8.70 1.81 -6.05
CA PRO A 47 8.37 3.15 -5.58
C PRO A 47 7.94 4.06 -6.74
N ALA A 48 6.95 4.91 -6.53
CA ALA A 48 6.40 5.75 -7.58
C ALA A 48 6.42 7.24 -7.22
N HIS A 49 5.86 7.62 -6.07
CA HIS A 49 5.76 9.01 -5.67
C HIS A 49 5.56 9.14 -4.16
N THR A 50 5.79 10.32 -3.60
CA THR A 50 5.46 10.63 -2.19
C THR A 50 4.62 11.88 -2.15
N VAL A 51 3.42 11.77 -1.58
CA VAL A 51 2.52 12.90 -1.38
C VAL A 51 2.78 13.52 -0.02
N THR A 52 3.13 14.80 0.04
CA THR A 52 3.14 15.56 1.30
C THR A 52 1.70 15.85 1.71
N ARG A 53 1.32 15.44 2.93
CA ARG A 53 -0.04 15.63 3.44
C ARG A 53 -0.26 17.07 3.83
N GLY A 54 -1.41 17.61 3.44
CA GLY A 54 -1.86 18.94 3.82
C GLY A 54 -3.35 18.91 4.09
N LYS A 55 -4.12 19.72 3.34
CA LYS A 55 -5.57 19.67 3.40
C LYS A 55 -6.04 18.43 2.64
N PHE A 56 -6.66 17.49 3.34
CA PHE A 56 -7.09 16.20 2.77
C PHE A 56 -7.89 16.32 1.46
N SER A 57 -8.72 17.37 1.30
CA SER A 57 -9.45 17.63 0.06
C SER A 57 -8.54 17.83 -1.16
N LYS A 58 -7.38 18.49 -0.98
CA LYS A 58 -6.38 18.67 -2.04
C LYS A 58 -5.59 17.38 -2.28
N ASP A 59 -5.18 16.73 -1.19
CA ASP A 59 -4.43 15.48 -1.25
C ASP A 59 -5.21 14.40 -2.02
N LYS A 60 -6.52 14.33 -1.78
CA LYS A 60 -7.42 13.40 -2.46
C LYS A 60 -7.56 13.68 -3.96
N ILE A 61 -7.63 14.95 -4.36
CA ILE A 61 -7.69 15.34 -5.78
C ILE A 61 -6.38 14.95 -6.49
N ALA A 62 -5.24 15.23 -5.86
CA ALA A 62 -3.93 14.86 -6.41
C ALA A 62 -3.80 13.34 -6.53
N LEU A 63 -4.27 12.59 -5.52
CA LEU A 63 -4.27 11.13 -5.53
C LEU A 63 -5.17 10.57 -6.64
N ALA A 64 -6.38 11.12 -6.81
CA ALA A 64 -7.30 10.72 -7.87
C ALA A 64 -6.67 10.93 -9.26
N ALA A 65 -6.11 12.13 -9.50
CA ALA A 65 -5.44 12.46 -10.75
C ALA A 65 -4.26 11.51 -11.04
N PHE A 66 -3.45 11.20 -10.01
CA PHE A 66 -2.34 10.25 -10.14
C PHE A 66 -2.83 8.83 -10.47
N MET A 67 -3.87 8.35 -9.78
CA MET A 67 -4.45 7.03 -10.05
C MET A 67 -5.03 6.92 -11.46
N ASP A 68 -5.69 7.97 -11.95
CA ASP A 68 -6.24 8.02 -13.30
C ASP A 68 -5.13 8.05 -14.36
N GLN A 69 -4.10 8.88 -14.17
CA GLN A 69 -2.93 8.94 -15.05
C GLN A 69 -2.23 7.58 -15.17
N GLN A 70 -2.10 6.87 -14.05
CA GLN A 70 -1.45 5.57 -14.00
C GLN A 70 -2.38 4.40 -14.37
N GLN A 71 -3.66 4.67 -14.66
CA GLN A 71 -4.68 3.66 -14.96
C GLN A 71 -4.83 2.59 -13.87
N VAL A 72 -4.68 3.00 -12.61
CA VAL A 72 -4.77 2.13 -11.43
C VAL A 72 -6.13 1.45 -11.38
N LYS A 73 -6.13 0.13 -11.13
CA LYS A 73 -7.32 -0.72 -11.02
C LYS A 73 -7.72 -1.02 -9.58
N GLY A 74 -6.77 -1.04 -8.65
CA GLY A 74 -7.03 -1.27 -7.23
C GLY A 74 -5.99 -0.63 -6.33
N VAL A 75 -6.34 -0.49 -5.06
CA VAL A 75 -5.52 0.16 -4.03
C VAL A 75 -5.18 -0.86 -2.95
N VAL A 76 -3.93 -0.84 -2.50
CA VAL A 76 -3.45 -1.55 -1.32
C VAL A 76 -3.00 -0.52 -0.30
N ILE A 77 -3.61 -0.50 0.87
CA ILE A 77 -3.17 0.30 2.01
C ILE A 77 -2.72 -0.67 3.07
N GLY A 78 -1.51 -0.52 3.56
CA GLY A 78 -1.07 -1.40 4.62
C GLY A 78 -1.56 -0.97 6.01
N LEU A 79 -1.72 -1.99 6.83
CA LEU A 79 -2.16 -1.96 8.21
C LEU A 79 -0.96 -2.33 9.09
N PRO A 80 -0.45 -1.38 9.88
CA PRO A 80 0.69 -1.62 10.76
C PRO A 80 0.23 -2.39 12.01
N LEU A 81 -0.08 -3.67 11.86
CA LEU A 81 -0.40 -4.55 12.98
C LEU A 81 0.86 -4.83 13.81
N ASN A 82 0.68 -5.07 15.11
CA ASN A 82 1.76 -5.55 15.98
C ASN A 82 2.14 -6.98 15.58
N LEU A 83 3.33 -7.46 15.98
CA LEU A 83 3.82 -8.79 15.58
C LEU A 83 2.87 -9.93 15.99
N ASP A 84 2.17 -9.79 17.11
CA ASP A 84 1.16 -10.74 17.60
C ASP A 84 -0.17 -10.66 16.82
N GLY A 85 -0.31 -9.75 15.85
CA GLY A 85 -1.52 -9.53 15.06
C GLY A 85 -2.52 -8.55 15.67
N SER A 86 -2.24 -7.99 16.84
CA SER A 86 -3.10 -6.96 17.45
C SER A 86 -3.00 -5.62 16.71
N GLU A 87 -4.06 -4.80 16.77
CA GLU A 87 -4.06 -3.49 16.13
C GLU A 87 -3.11 -2.51 16.83
N SER A 88 -2.25 -1.84 16.06
CA SER A 88 -1.53 -0.66 16.57
C SER A 88 -2.44 0.58 16.58
N PRO A 89 -2.09 1.64 17.34
CA PRO A 89 -2.81 2.92 17.29
C PRO A 89 -2.92 3.53 15.88
N ARG A 90 -2.01 3.16 14.96
CA ARG A 90 -1.99 3.65 13.58
C ARG A 90 -2.99 2.93 12.66
N CYS A 91 -3.50 1.76 13.05
CA CYS A 91 -4.46 1.00 12.24
C CYS A 91 -5.75 1.78 11.97
N GLN A 92 -6.24 2.50 12.99
CA GLN A 92 -7.44 3.34 12.85
C GLN A 92 -7.24 4.47 11.84
N ALA A 93 -6.04 5.05 11.76
CA ALA A 93 -5.72 6.08 10.78
C ALA A 93 -5.72 5.53 9.35
N SER A 94 -5.11 4.36 9.11
CA SER A 94 -5.14 3.67 7.82
C SER A 94 -6.58 3.32 7.39
N ARG A 95 -7.39 2.76 8.30
CA ARG A 95 -8.81 2.45 8.05
C ARG A 95 -9.65 3.69 7.76
N ALA A 96 -9.42 4.79 8.48
CA ALA A 96 -10.10 6.06 8.23
C ALA A 96 -9.71 6.64 6.87
N PHE A 97 -8.42 6.61 6.53
CA PHE A 97 -7.94 7.04 5.22
C PHE A 97 -8.57 6.24 4.09
N ALA A 98 -8.59 4.91 4.20
CA ALA A 98 -9.21 4.02 3.23
C ALA A 98 -10.70 4.36 2.98
N ARG A 99 -11.47 4.57 4.05
CA ARG A 99 -12.87 5.00 3.96
C ARG A 99 -13.02 6.34 3.25
N ASN A 100 -12.13 7.29 3.53
CA ASN A 100 -12.19 8.64 2.97
C ASN A 100 -11.82 8.71 1.48
N ILE A 101 -11.16 7.69 0.93
CA ILE A 101 -10.82 7.59 -0.50
C ILE A 101 -11.66 6.53 -1.24
N ALA A 102 -12.56 5.82 -0.55
CA ALA A 102 -13.35 4.75 -1.15
C ALA A 102 -14.23 5.23 -2.31
N ASP A 103 -14.75 6.46 -2.22
CA ASP A 103 -15.53 7.13 -3.27
C ASP A 103 -14.73 7.46 -4.54
N LEU A 104 -13.39 7.28 -4.54
CA LEU A 104 -12.58 7.32 -5.77
C LEU A 104 -12.82 6.09 -6.68
N GLY A 105 -13.63 5.12 -6.23
CA GLY A 105 -14.20 4.09 -7.09
C GLY A 105 -13.20 3.02 -7.51
N ARG A 106 -12.20 2.73 -6.68
CA ARG A 106 -11.27 1.60 -6.84
C ARG A 106 -11.45 0.63 -5.67
N PRO A 107 -11.45 -0.70 -5.89
CA PRO A 107 -11.34 -1.66 -4.79
C PRO A 107 -10.13 -1.36 -3.92
N ILE A 108 -10.28 -1.52 -2.60
CA ILE A 108 -9.24 -1.26 -1.60
C ILE A 108 -9.02 -2.52 -0.78
N LEU A 109 -7.77 -2.99 -0.76
CA LEU A 109 -7.28 -4.00 0.15
C LEU A 109 -6.55 -3.35 1.33
N LEU A 110 -6.96 -3.71 2.54
CA LEU A 110 -6.22 -3.44 3.76
C LEU A 110 -5.25 -4.59 4.02
N TRP A 111 -3.96 -4.35 3.82
CA TRP A 111 -2.93 -5.39 3.85
C TRP A 111 -2.20 -5.47 5.19
N ASP A 112 -2.00 -6.68 5.72
CA ASP A 112 -1.24 -6.91 6.94
C ASP A 112 0.28 -6.79 6.68
N GLU A 113 0.91 -5.74 7.21
CA GLU A 113 2.30 -5.38 6.90
C GLU A 113 3.37 -6.12 7.73
N ARG A 114 2.99 -6.99 8.69
CA ARG A 114 3.87 -7.48 9.79
C ARG A 114 5.25 -8.01 9.39
N TRP A 115 5.41 -8.49 8.16
CA TRP A 115 6.65 -9.12 7.68
C TRP A 115 7.50 -8.22 6.78
N SER A 116 6.93 -7.12 6.28
CA SER A 116 7.60 -6.26 5.31
C SER A 116 8.81 -5.56 5.93
N THR A 117 8.66 -4.82 7.02
CA THR A 117 9.76 -4.03 7.63
C THR A 117 10.95 -4.88 8.13
N GLN A 118 10.70 -6.08 8.67
CA GLN A 118 11.78 -6.95 9.15
C GLN A 118 12.60 -7.54 8.01
N ALA A 119 11.96 -7.98 6.93
CA ALA A 119 12.65 -8.51 5.75
C ALA A 119 13.58 -7.44 5.13
N VAL A 120 13.10 -6.20 5.06
CA VAL A 120 13.85 -5.06 4.52
C VAL A 120 15.06 -4.71 5.37
N THR A 121 14.85 -4.61 6.69
CA THR A 121 15.93 -4.30 7.62
C THR A 121 17.05 -5.34 7.51
N ARG A 122 16.70 -6.62 7.33
CA ARG A 122 17.66 -7.70 7.12
C ARG A 122 18.43 -7.56 5.80
N THR A 123 17.77 -7.29 4.68
CA THR A 123 18.44 -7.08 3.39
C THR A 123 19.38 -5.86 3.42
N LEU A 124 18.99 -4.78 4.11
CA LEU A 124 19.83 -3.59 4.26
C LEU A 124 20.99 -3.78 5.24
N LEU A 125 20.88 -4.72 6.17
CA LEU A 125 21.97 -5.17 7.03
C LEU A 125 23.04 -5.91 6.21
N GLU A 126 22.61 -6.80 5.31
CA GLU A 126 23.47 -7.54 4.39
C GLU A 126 24.20 -6.62 3.39
N ALA A 127 23.60 -5.48 3.04
CA ALA A 127 24.18 -4.47 2.16
C ALA A 127 25.12 -3.43 2.84
N ASP A 128 25.50 -3.65 4.11
CA ASP A 128 26.41 -2.81 4.93
C ASP A 128 26.10 -1.29 4.96
N ALA A 129 24.81 -0.92 4.88
CA ALA A 129 24.41 0.49 5.00
C ALA A 129 24.47 0.99 6.46
N SER A 130 24.85 2.25 6.69
CA SER A 130 24.79 2.84 8.05
C SER A 130 23.35 2.91 8.56
N ARG A 131 23.13 2.87 9.90
CA ARG A 131 21.77 2.88 10.49
C ARG A 131 20.87 4.01 9.96
N ALA A 132 21.38 5.23 9.94
CA ALA A 132 20.64 6.39 9.43
C ALA A 132 20.26 6.25 7.94
N ARG A 133 21.17 5.71 7.12
CA ARG A 133 20.92 5.44 5.71
C ARG A 133 19.90 4.31 5.54
N ARG A 134 19.90 3.31 6.42
CA ARG A 134 18.89 2.23 6.41
C ARG A 134 17.50 2.79 6.69
N ASP A 135 17.32 3.59 7.73
CA ASP A 135 16.02 4.15 8.09
C ASP A 135 15.46 5.01 6.93
N GLU A 136 16.31 5.83 6.30
CA GLU A 136 15.92 6.62 5.12
C GLU A 136 15.50 5.74 3.93
N LEU A 137 16.20 4.62 3.69
CA LEU A 137 15.87 3.68 2.63
C LEU A 137 14.58 2.91 2.94
N VAL A 138 14.38 2.47 4.19
CA VAL A 138 13.15 1.81 4.64
C VAL A 138 11.95 2.73 4.39
N ASP A 139 12.04 4.00 4.81
CA ASP A 139 10.96 4.98 4.62
C ASP A 139 10.64 5.20 3.14
N LYS A 140 11.67 5.29 2.28
CA LYS A 140 11.51 5.48 0.83
C LYS A 140 10.89 4.28 0.12
N LEU A 141 11.09 3.08 0.67
CA LEU A 141 10.68 1.83 0.04
C LEU A 141 9.45 1.20 0.70
N ALA A 142 8.99 1.72 1.84
CA ALA A 142 7.89 1.15 2.63
C ALA A 142 6.67 0.81 1.76
N ALA A 143 6.18 1.77 0.96
CA ALA A 143 5.04 1.56 0.07
C ALA A 143 5.25 0.43 -0.95
N SER A 144 6.47 0.28 -1.47
CA SER A 144 6.79 -0.81 -2.42
C SER A 144 6.82 -2.17 -1.74
N TYR A 145 7.27 -2.26 -0.49
CA TYR A 145 7.26 -3.52 0.25
C TYR A 145 5.88 -3.94 0.70
N ILE A 146 5.04 -2.98 1.11
CA ILE A 146 3.62 -3.21 1.37
C ILE A 146 2.96 -3.79 0.12
N LEU A 147 3.18 -3.14 -1.02
CA LEU A 147 2.59 -3.58 -2.28
C LEU A 147 3.13 -4.95 -2.72
N GLN A 148 4.45 -5.17 -2.61
CA GLN A 148 5.07 -6.44 -2.97
C GLN A 148 4.50 -7.59 -2.14
N GLY A 149 4.43 -7.43 -0.81
CA GLY A 149 3.85 -8.45 0.05
C GLY A 149 2.39 -8.75 -0.29
N ALA A 150 1.60 -7.71 -0.62
CA ALA A 150 0.22 -7.88 -1.01
C ALA A 150 0.07 -8.63 -2.35
N ILE A 151 0.84 -8.26 -3.39
CA ILE A 151 0.77 -8.94 -4.68
C ILE A 151 1.27 -10.39 -4.59
N ASP A 152 2.34 -10.66 -3.85
CA ASP A 152 2.82 -12.01 -3.57
C ASP A 152 1.70 -12.82 -2.90
N GLY A 153 1.06 -12.25 -1.88
CA GLY A 153 -0.03 -12.88 -1.14
C GLY A 153 -1.32 -13.09 -1.96
N LEU A 154 -1.58 -12.25 -2.97
CA LEU A 154 -2.70 -12.37 -3.90
C LEU A 154 -2.47 -13.45 -4.96
N MET A 155 -1.20 -13.74 -5.27
CA MET A 155 -0.79 -14.75 -6.24
C MET A 155 -0.65 -16.16 -5.63
N VAL A 156 -0.52 -16.28 -4.30
CA VAL A 156 -0.53 -17.60 -3.63
C VAL A 156 -1.89 -18.27 -3.83
N GLY A 157 -1.91 -19.36 -4.61
CA GLY A 157 -3.11 -20.16 -4.88
C GLY A 157 -3.79 -19.92 -6.23
N PHE A 158 -3.17 -19.11 -7.10
CA PHE A 158 -3.55 -18.87 -8.50
C PHE A 158 -2.36 -19.13 -9.43
#